data_AF-A0AAJ6EJN2-F1
#
_entry.id   AF-A0AAJ6EJN2-F1
#
_cell.length_a   1.000
_cell.length_b   1.000
_cell.length_c   1.000
_cell.angle_alpha   90.00
_cell.angle_beta   90.00
_cell.angle_gamma   90.00
#
_symmetry.space_group_name_H-M   'P 1'
#
loop_
_entity.id
_entity.type
_entity.pdbx_description
1 polymer ?
#
loop_
_entity_poly.entity_id
_entity_poly.type
_entity_poly.pdbx_seq_one_letter_code
_entity_poly.pdbx_strand_id
1 'polypeptide(L)'
;MRPITLEEHFATPGFLDGPGRDLKEQARQVGSRAEQLMRDLFDLGEGRIAQMDAAGIDMQVVSLTAPGLEQLDTAEAVALACDTNDALADAIVRHPARLSGFAFRL
;
A
#
# COMPACT_ATOMS: atom_id res chain seq x y z
N MET A 1 24.68 10.01 -0.93
CA MET A 1 23.42 10.37 -0.24
C MET A 1 22.53 9.13 -0.26
N ARG A 2 21.69 8.90 0.74
CA ARG A 2 20.80 7.74 0.80
C ARG A 2 19.33 8.17 0.70
N PRO A 3 18.67 8.19 -0.48
CA PRO A 3 17.30 8.70 -0.62
C PRO A 3 16.27 7.82 0.08
N ILE A 4 15.44 8.43 0.93
CA ILE A 4 14.34 7.78 1.63
C ILE A 4 13.06 8.56 1.33
N THR A 5 12.04 7.90 0.78
CA THR A 5 10.72 8.51 0.54
C THR A 5 9.73 8.08 1.61
N LEU A 6 8.78 8.96 1.95
CA LEU A 6 7.96 8.84 3.17
C LEU A 6 6.45 8.75 2.95
N GLU A 7 5.96 9.03 1.73
CA GLU A 7 4.53 9.09 1.42
C GLU A 7 4.21 8.13 0.27
N GLU A 8 4.62 6.88 0.46
CA GLU A 8 4.43 5.83 -0.52
C GLU A 8 3.23 4.98 -0.14
N HIS A 9 2.41 4.62 -1.13
CA HIS A 9 1.13 4.00 -0.86
C HIS A 9 1.10 2.53 -1.29
N PHE A 10 0.34 1.72 -0.56
CA PHE A 10 -0.05 0.37 -0.97
C PHE A 10 -1.54 0.13 -0.73
N ALA A 11 -2.05 -0.97 -1.27
CA ALA A 11 -3.41 -1.43 -1.02
C ALA A 11 -3.44 -2.95 -0.80
N THR A 12 -4.41 -3.41 0.01
CA THR A 12 -4.70 -4.83 0.19
C THR A 12 -6.01 -5.20 -0.52
N PRO A 13 -6.22 -6.49 -0.86
CA PRO A 13 -7.50 -6.94 -1.39
C PRO A 13 -8.67 -6.62 -0.45
N GLY A 14 -8.50 -6.85 0.86
CA GLY A 14 -9.52 -6.54 1.86
C GLY A 14 -9.91 -5.06 1.89
N PHE A 15 -8.93 -4.14 1.79
CA PHE A 15 -9.20 -2.72 1.68
C PHE A 15 -9.99 -2.38 0.41
N LEU A 16 -9.59 -2.89 -0.75
CA LEU A 16 -10.22 -2.57 -2.04
C LEU A 16 -11.56 -3.27 -2.28
N ASP A 17 -11.88 -4.31 -1.53
CA ASP A 17 -13.21 -4.92 -1.51
C ASP A 17 -14.12 -4.29 -0.44
N GLY A 18 -13.54 -3.51 0.49
CA GLY A 18 -14.25 -2.74 1.51
C GLY A 18 -14.17 -1.22 1.27
N PRO A 19 -13.54 -0.43 2.16
CA PRO A 19 -13.60 1.04 2.12
C PRO A 19 -12.91 1.67 0.89
N GLY A 20 -12.06 0.92 0.20
CA GLY A 20 -11.40 1.31 -1.05
C GLY A 20 -12.15 0.90 -2.33
N ARG A 21 -13.39 0.39 -2.22
CA ARG A 21 -14.13 -0.14 -3.39
C ARG A 21 -14.32 0.88 -4.50
N ASP A 22 -14.67 2.12 -4.16
CA ASP A 22 -14.90 3.17 -5.15
C ASP A 22 -13.61 3.52 -5.90
N LEU A 23 -12.46 3.48 -5.23
CA LEU A 23 -11.14 3.65 -5.88
C LEU A 23 -10.90 2.57 -6.93
N LYS A 24 -11.21 1.31 -6.60
CA LYS A 24 -11.10 0.16 -7.52
C LYS A 24 -12.04 0.31 -8.72
N GLU A 25 -13.27 0.76 -8.50
CA GLU A 25 -14.25 0.95 -9.56
C GLU A 25 -13.88 2.12 -10.48
N GLN A 26 -13.45 3.25 -9.92
CA GLN A 26 -12.96 4.41 -10.68
C GLN A 26 -11.74 4.06 -11.53
N ALA A 27 -10.78 3.32 -10.97
CA ALA A 27 -9.57 2.95 -11.70
C ALA A 27 -9.87 2.14 -12.98
N ARG A 28 -10.91 1.31 -12.97
CA ARG A 28 -11.36 0.55 -14.17
C ARG A 28 -11.97 1.43 -15.26
N GLN A 29 -12.50 2.59 -14.90
CA GLN A 29 -13.18 3.50 -15.84
C GLN A 29 -12.22 4.50 -16.50
N VAL A 30 -11.10 4.81 -15.86
CA VAL A 30 -10.16 5.88 -16.26
C VAL A 30 -9.10 5.40 -17.28
N GLY A 31 -9.01 4.09 -17.52
CA GLY A 31 -8.17 3.49 -18.57
C GLY A 31 -6.81 2.98 -18.09
N SER A 32 -5.92 2.66 -19.05
CA SER A 32 -4.72 1.84 -18.84
C SER A 32 -3.74 2.36 -17.77
N ARG A 33 -3.64 3.68 -17.60
CA ARG A 33 -2.76 4.29 -16.59
C ARG A 33 -3.25 4.02 -15.17
N ALA A 34 -4.57 4.04 -14.95
CA ALA A 34 -5.15 3.76 -13.64
C ALA A 34 -5.06 2.27 -13.31
N GLU A 35 -5.20 1.38 -14.30
CA GLU A 35 -4.95 -0.05 -14.09
C GLU A 35 -3.50 -0.35 -13.72
N GLN A 36 -2.54 0.36 -14.32
CA GLN A 36 -1.14 0.24 -13.94
C GLN A 36 -0.91 0.71 -12.50
N LEU A 37 -1.43 1.87 -12.13
CA LEU A 37 -1.35 2.37 -10.75
C LEU A 37 -1.92 1.37 -9.75
N MET A 38 -3.05 0.73 -10.07
CA MET A 38 -3.61 -0.31 -9.21
C MET A 38 -2.67 -1.50 -9.06
N ARG A 39 -2.03 -1.97 -10.14
CA ARG A 39 -1.03 -3.04 -10.05
C ARG A 39 0.14 -2.63 -9.16
N ASP A 40 0.64 -1.41 -9.31
CA ASP A 40 1.76 -0.89 -8.52
C ASP A 40 1.39 -0.76 -7.02
N LEU A 41 0.14 -0.38 -6.69
CA LEU A 41 -0.35 -0.32 -5.31
C LEU A 41 -0.41 -1.70 -4.63
N PHE A 42 -0.69 -2.77 -5.38
CA PHE A 42 -0.69 -4.14 -4.86
C PHE A 42 0.70 -4.75 -4.73
N ASP A 43 1.70 -4.19 -5.42
CA ASP A 43 3.05 -4.74 -5.43
C ASP A 43 3.88 -4.16 -4.29
N LEU A 44 4.01 -4.95 -3.23
CA LEU A 44 4.94 -4.73 -2.11
C LEU A 44 6.18 -5.62 -2.21
N GLY A 45 6.47 -6.17 -3.39
CA GLY A 45 7.58 -7.07 -3.66
C GLY A 45 8.46 -6.57 -4.79
N GLU A 46 8.89 -7.49 -5.65
CA GLU A 46 9.96 -7.28 -6.63
C GLU A 46 9.68 -6.15 -7.63
N GLY A 47 8.44 -5.95 -8.08
CA GLY A 47 8.17 -4.89 -9.05
C GLY A 47 8.35 -3.49 -8.43
N ARG A 48 7.95 -3.30 -7.17
CA ARG A 48 8.25 -2.08 -6.42
C ARG A 48 9.75 -1.89 -6.23
N ILE A 49 10.48 -2.93 -5.81
CA ILE A 49 11.93 -2.85 -5.61
C ILE A 49 12.64 -2.47 -6.92
N ALA A 50 12.24 -3.05 -8.05
CA ALA A 50 12.78 -2.70 -9.36
C ALA A 50 12.50 -1.24 -9.75
N GLN A 51 11.30 -0.71 -9.45
CA GLN A 51 10.99 0.71 -9.66
C GLN A 51 11.82 1.62 -8.75
N MET A 52 12.04 1.24 -7.49
CA MET A 52 12.91 1.96 -6.57
C MET A 52 14.35 2.01 -7.08
N ASP A 53 14.89 0.88 -7.56
CA ASP A 53 16.23 0.79 -8.12
C ASP A 53 16.39 1.70 -9.35
N ALA A 54 15.41 1.68 -10.26
CA ALA A 54 15.41 2.53 -11.44
C ALA A 54 15.35 4.03 -11.10
N ALA A 55 14.69 4.39 -10.00
CA ALA A 55 14.58 5.76 -9.51
C ALA A 55 15.74 6.19 -8.59
N GLY A 56 16.64 5.27 -8.21
CA GLY A 56 17.71 5.54 -7.25
C GLY A 56 17.22 5.76 -5.81
N ILE A 57 16.10 5.12 -5.42
CA ILE A 57 15.52 5.18 -4.07
C ILE A 57 16.04 4.03 -3.22
N ASP A 58 16.70 4.34 -2.11
CA ASP A 58 17.27 3.33 -1.23
C ASP A 58 16.20 2.70 -0.32
N MET A 59 15.24 3.50 0.15
CA MET A 59 14.16 3.02 1.01
C MET A 59 12.86 3.78 0.79
N GLN A 60 11.75 3.04 0.88
CA GLN A 60 10.41 3.61 0.95
C GLN A 60 9.79 3.32 2.32
N VAL A 61 9.18 4.33 2.93
CA VAL A 61 8.25 4.16 4.05
C VAL A 61 6.85 4.16 3.47
N VAL A 62 6.18 3.00 3.53
CA VAL A 62 4.87 2.77 2.89
C VAL A 62 3.72 2.80 3.90
N SER A 63 2.55 3.20 3.42
CA SER A 63 1.28 3.22 4.19
C SER A 63 0.10 2.87 3.28
N LEU A 64 -1.00 2.40 3.86
CA LEU A 64 -2.26 2.17 3.17
C LEU A 64 -2.74 3.45 2.46
N THR A 65 -3.17 3.30 1.22
CA THR A 65 -3.74 4.40 0.42
C THR A 65 -5.01 4.98 1.04
N ALA A 66 -5.29 6.25 0.72
CA ALA A 66 -6.55 6.89 1.04
C ALA A 66 -7.75 6.16 0.35
N PRO A 67 -8.94 6.15 0.97
CA PRO A 67 -9.34 6.89 2.17
C PRO A 67 -9.14 6.12 3.49
N GLY A 68 -8.17 5.20 3.56
CA GLY A 68 -7.86 4.49 4.79
C GLY A 68 -9.03 3.67 5.36
N LEU A 69 -9.08 3.57 6.68
CA LEU A 69 -10.03 2.74 7.43
C LEU A 69 -11.00 3.56 8.27
N GLU A 70 -10.83 4.88 8.31
CA GLU A 70 -11.59 5.83 9.13
C GLU A 70 -13.09 5.87 8.81
N GLN A 71 -13.52 5.29 7.68
CA GLN A 71 -14.90 5.26 7.25
C GLN A 71 -15.69 4.04 7.72
N LEU A 72 -15.01 3.02 8.27
CA LEU A 72 -15.63 1.80 8.76
C LEU A 72 -16.11 1.95 10.20
N ASP A 73 -16.99 1.04 10.64
CA ASP A 73 -17.27 0.91 12.08
C ASP A 73 -16.03 0.42 12.83
N THR A 74 -15.99 0.63 14.16
CA THR A 74 -14.80 0.32 14.95
C THR A 74 -14.38 -1.15 14.87
N ALA A 75 -15.34 -2.09 14.85
CA ALA A 75 -15.02 -3.52 14.87
C ALA A 75 -14.43 -3.97 13.53
N GLU A 76 -15.04 -3.54 12.42
CA GLU A 76 -14.58 -3.79 11.07
C GLU A 76 -13.22 -3.13 10.82
N ALA A 77 -13.05 -1.88 11.26
CA ALA A 77 -11.83 -1.12 11.09
C ALA A 77 -10.65 -1.76 11.84
N VAL A 78 -10.85 -2.23 13.08
CA VAL A 78 -9.81 -2.92 13.86
C VAL A 78 -9.39 -4.22 13.19
N ALA A 79 -10.36 -5.03 12.74
CA ALA A 79 -10.07 -6.29 12.05
C ALA A 79 -9.24 -6.05 10.77
N LEU A 80 -9.69 -5.12 9.92
CA LEU A 80 -9.01 -4.83 8.66
C LEU A 80 -7.66 -4.12 8.87
N ALA A 81 -7.50 -3.34 9.95
CA ALA A 81 -6.22 -2.75 10.32
C ALA A 81 -5.20 -3.82 10.69
N CYS A 82 -5.59 -4.84 11.46
CA CYS A 82 -4.74 -5.99 11.77
C CYS A 82 -4.27 -6.69 10.49
N ASP A 83 -5.19 -7.11 9.63
CA ASP A 83 -4.86 -7.80 8.37
C ASP A 83 -3.95 -6.96 7.46
N THR A 84 -4.20 -5.65 7.39
CA THR A 84 -3.40 -4.72 6.58
C THR A 84 -2.00 -4.52 7.15
N ASN A 85 -1.89 -4.41 8.48
CA ASN A 85 -0.60 -4.30 9.15
C ASN A 85 0.22 -5.59 9.03
N ASP A 86 -0.42 -6.76 9.06
CA ASP A 86 0.25 -8.05 8.88
C ASP A 86 0.82 -8.17 7.46
N ALA A 87 0.05 -7.79 6.43
CA ALA A 87 0.53 -7.75 5.05
C ALA A 87 1.72 -6.79 4.86
N LEU A 88 1.69 -5.63 5.54
CA LEU A 88 2.80 -4.68 5.57
C LEU A 88 4.03 -5.27 6.28
N ALA A 89 3.84 -5.88 7.44
CA ALA A 89 4.91 -6.51 8.21
C ALA A 89 5.59 -7.61 7.40
N ASP A 90 4.83 -8.46 6.73
CA ASP A 90 5.34 -9.51 5.84
C ASP A 90 6.20 -8.95 4.70
N ALA A 91 5.77 -7.84 4.08
CA ALA A 91 6.56 -7.17 3.05
C ALA A 91 7.87 -6.58 3.58
N ILE A 92 7.82 -5.94 4.75
CA ILE A 92 9.02 -5.41 5.43
C ILE A 92 9.98 -6.55 5.77
N VAL A 93 9.49 -7.69 6.26
CA VAL A 93 10.33 -8.87 6.57
C VAL A 93 11.02 -9.42 5.33
N ARG A 94 10.36 -9.41 4.16
CA ARG A 94 10.96 -9.82 2.89
C ARG A 94 12.03 -8.84 2.39
N HIS A 95 11.85 -7.54 2.62
CA HIS A 95 12.74 -6.49 2.11
C HIS A 95 13.15 -5.46 3.18
N PRO A 96 13.76 -5.86 4.31
CA PRO A 96 13.90 -4.99 5.50
C PRO A 96 14.89 -3.83 5.31
N ALA A 97 15.79 -3.96 4.32
CA ALA A 97 16.72 -2.88 3.96
C ALA A 97 16.08 -1.83 3.04
N ARG A 98 14.93 -2.14 2.44
CA ARG A 98 14.28 -1.37 1.37
C ARG A 98 12.92 -0.83 1.76
N LEU A 99 12.18 -1.54 2.61
CA LEU A 99 10.84 -1.18 3.04
C LEU A 99 10.78 -0.95 4.55
N SER A 100 10.05 0.07 4.94
CA SER A 100 9.52 0.32 6.28
C SER A 100 8.07 0.78 6.13
N GLY A 101 7.31 0.97 7.21
CA GLY A 101 5.95 1.47 7.04
C GLY A 101 5.30 2.10 8.26
N PHE A 102 4.26 2.87 7.98
CA PHE A 102 3.37 3.43 8.99
C PHE A 102 2.19 2.48 9.19
N ALA A 103 2.10 1.93 10.40
CA ALA A 103 0.98 1.10 10.80
C ALA A 103 -0.18 1.96 11.34
N PHE A 104 -1.39 1.45 11.18
CA PHE A 104 -2.60 2.03 11.76
C PHE A 104 -2.93 1.27 13.04
N ARG A 105 -3.24 1.97 14.12
CA ARG A 105 -3.75 1.35 15.34
C ARG A 105 -5.02 2.08 15.75
N LEU A 106 -6.11 1.35 15.81
CA LEU A 106 -7.45 1.81 16.20
C LEU A 106 -7.78 1.33 17.61
#